data_AF-A0A520HU40-F1
#
_entry.id   AF-A0A520HU40-F1
#
_cell.length_a   1.000
_cell.length_b   1.000
_cell.length_c   1.000
_cell.angle_alpha   90.00
_cell.angle_beta   90.00
_cell.angle_gamma   90.00
#
_symmetry.space_group_name_H-M   'P 1'
#
loop_
_entity.id
_entity.type
_entity.pdbx_description
1 polymer ?
#
loop_
_entity_poly.entity_id
_entity_poly.type
_entity_poly.pdbx_seq_one_letter_code
_entity_poly.pdbx_strand_id
1 'polypeptide(L)'
;ETVTDAARQLDERLSRVRGPGLGFSATTAAVFAAVRATPGSEVTALDFQANGDLRLSVAVEREALATDLKRAIESAGFTVRAGTFQAAAGRVTGELTVSAS
;
A
#
# COMPACT_ATOMS: atom_id res chain seq x y z
N GLU A 1 17.15 -27.61 -20.17
CA GLU A 1 17.00 -26.48 -19.23
C GLU A 1 16.23 -27.00 -18.03
N THR A 2 16.95 -27.25 -16.94
CA THR A 2 16.38 -27.88 -15.74
C THR A 2 15.40 -26.90 -15.11
N VAL A 3 14.19 -27.35 -14.79
CA VAL A 3 13.20 -26.60 -14.01
C VAL A 3 13.77 -26.43 -12.61
N THR A 4 14.63 -25.42 -12.41
CA THR A 4 15.36 -25.24 -11.14
C THR A 4 14.64 -24.27 -10.20
N ASP A 5 13.65 -23.50 -10.69
CA ASP A 5 12.73 -22.75 -9.82
C ASP A 5 11.46 -22.30 -10.56
N ALA A 6 10.40 -23.10 -10.47
CA ALA A 6 9.12 -22.79 -11.10
C ALA A 6 8.42 -21.56 -10.49
N ALA A 7 8.66 -21.28 -9.19
CA ALA A 7 8.08 -20.13 -8.52
C ALA A 7 8.71 -18.82 -9.03
N ARG A 8 10.04 -18.79 -9.11
CA ARG A 8 10.77 -17.64 -9.67
C ARG A 8 10.38 -17.35 -11.13
N GLN A 9 10.27 -18.38 -11.96
CA GLN A 9 9.83 -18.22 -13.35
C GLN A 9 8.38 -17.75 -13.46
N LEU A 10 7.50 -18.16 -12.54
CA LEU A 10 6.13 -17.65 -12.46
C LEU A 10 6.12 -16.18 -12.05
N ASP A 11 6.88 -15.78 -11.04
CA ASP A 11 6.99 -14.39 -10.60
C ASP A 11 7.57 -13.47 -11.69
N GLU A 12 8.57 -13.93 -12.44
CA GLU A 12 9.12 -13.20 -13.59
C GLU A 12 8.09 -13.04 -14.73
N ARG A 13 7.26 -14.06 -14.96
CA ARG A 13 6.17 -13.98 -15.95
C ARG A 13 5.05 -13.07 -15.46
N LEU A 14 4.66 -13.15 -14.20
CA LEU A 14 3.63 -12.30 -13.60
C LEU A 14 4.09 -10.84 -13.57
N SER A 15 5.35 -10.57 -13.23
CA SER A 15 5.94 -9.23 -13.24
C SER A 15 5.89 -8.58 -14.63
N ARG A 16 6.11 -9.36 -15.70
CA ARG A 16 5.99 -8.86 -17.08
C ARG A 16 4.56 -8.51 -17.49
N VAL A 17 3.56 -9.14 -16.89
CA VAL A 17 2.14 -8.94 -17.24
C VAL A 17 1.47 -7.90 -16.34
N ARG A 18 1.79 -7.88 -15.05
CA ARG A 18 1.14 -7.05 -14.02
C ARG A 18 1.95 -5.82 -13.62
N GLY A 19 3.24 -5.78 -13.97
CA GLY A 19 4.22 -4.89 -13.34
C GLY A 19 4.76 -5.49 -12.03
N PRO A 20 5.72 -4.82 -11.38
CA PRO A 20 6.31 -5.30 -10.13
C PRO A 20 5.27 -5.38 -8.98
N GLY A 21 5.48 -6.30 -8.04
CA GLY A 21 4.51 -6.57 -6.96
C GLY A 21 3.18 -7.14 -7.48
N LEU A 22 2.05 -6.64 -6.96
CA LEU A 22 0.71 -6.95 -7.49
C LEU A 22 0.26 -6.00 -8.61
N GLY A 23 1.11 -5.04 -9.00
CA GLY A 23 0.81 -4.01 -10.00
C GLY A 23 0.02 -2.82 -9.46
N PHE A 24 0.21 -1.65 -10.09
CA PHE A 24 -0.37 -0.37 -9.64
C PHE A 24 -1.88 -0.42 -9.40
N SER A 25 -2.64 -0.94 -10.36
CA SER A 25 -4.10 -0.93 -10.30
C SER A 25 -4.65 -1.79 -9.17
N ALA A 26 -4.05 -2.96 -8.92
CA ALA A 26 -4.49 -3.85 -7.84
C ALA A 26 -4.16 -3.24 -6.47
N THR A 27 -2.93 -2.75 -6.29
CA THR A 27 -2.50 -2.15 -5.03
C THR A 27 -3.30 -0.88 -4.69
N THR A 28 -3.51 0.02 -5.66
CA THR A 28 -4.32 1.23 -5.42
C THR A 28 -5.79 0.94 -5.18
N ALA A 29 -6.38 -0.05 -5.86
CA ALA A 29 -7.77 -0.45 -5.62
C ALA A 29 -7.98 -0.92 -4.16
N ALA A 30 -7.04 -1.70 -3.61
CA ALA A 30 -7.07 -2.13 -2.21
C ALA A 30 -6.94 -0.94 -1.26
N VAL A 31 -6.00 -0.01 -1.51
CA VAL A 31 -5.85 1.21 -0.70
C VAL A 31 -7.13 2.05 -0.71
N PHE A 32 -7.73 2.31 -1.87
CA PHE A 32 -8.97 3.08 -1.94
C PHE A 32 -10.17 2.36 -1.32
N ALA A 33 -10.19 1.02 -1.33
CA ALA A 33 -11.18 0.26 -0.56
C ALA A 33 -10.99 0.46 0.95
N ALA A 34 -9.75 0.44 1.45
CA ALA A 34 -9.43 0.70 2.85
C ALA A 34 -9.78 2.15 3.27
N VAL A 35 -9.50 3.15 2.43
CA VAL A 35 -9.92 4.54 2.68
C VAL A 35 -11.44 4.66 2.79
N ARG A 36 -12.19 4.01 1.90
CA ARG A 36 -13.67 3.97 1.98
C ARG A 36 -14.17 3.29 3.26
N ALA A 37 -13.46 2.29 3.76
CA ALA A 37 -13.79 1.59 5.00
C ALA A 37 -13.38 2.35 6.27
N THR A 38 -12.54 3.38 6.15
CA THR A 38 -12.03 4.20 7.27
C THR A 38 -12.42 5.67 7.09
N PRO A 39 -13.67 6.06 7.42
CA PRO A 39 -14.10 7.45 7.36
C PRO A 39 -13.19 8.38 8.18
N GLY A 40 -12.96 9.59 7.67
CA GLY A 40 -12.00 10.54 8.26
C GLY A 40 -10.54 10.26 7.87
N SER A 41 -10.31 9.40 6.87
CA SER A 41 -9.02 9.21 6.22
C SER A 41 -9.04 9.65 4.76
N GLU A 42 -7.92 10.18 4.29
CA GLU A 42 -7.73 10.67 2.94
C GLU A 42 -6.32 10.30 2.46
N VAL A 43 -6.20 9.89 1.21
CA VAL A 43 -4.90 9.79 0.52
C VAL A 43 -4.66 11.12 -0.18
N THR A 44 -3.54 11.77 0.16
CA THR A 44 -3.17 13.09 -0.38
C THR A 44 -2.10 12.99 -1.47
N ALA A 45 -1.34 11.90 -1.53
CA ALA A 45 -0.40 11.61 -2.62
C ALA A 45 -0.19 10.10 -2.79
N LEU A 46 0.17 9.70 -4.02
CA LEU A 46 0.50 8.34 -4.42
C LEU A 46 1.79 8.34 -5.22
N ASP A 47 2.75 7.48 -4.86
CA ASP A 47 3.96 7.20 -5.63
C ASP A 47 4.14 5.68 -5.75
N PHE A 48 3.92 5.13 -6.95
CA PHE A 48 4.12 3.71 -7.22
C PHE A 48 5.50 3.49 -7.81
N GLN A 49 6.34 2.82 -7.05
CA GLN A 49 7.75 2.72 -7.32
C GLN A 49 8.05 1.55 -8.27
N ALA A 50 9.19 1.64 -8.97
CA ALA A 50 9.63 0.62 -9.91
C ALA A 50 9.90 -0.75 -9.25
N ASN A 51 10.03 -0.80 -7.92
CA ASN A 51 10.16 -2.04 -7.15
C ASN A 51 8.81 -2.67 -6.77
N GLY A 52 7.67 -2.03 -7.12
CA GLY A 52 6.32 -2.51 -6.83
C GLY A 52 5.74 -2.02 -5.51
N ASP A 53 6.48 -1.23 -4.74
CA ASP A 53 5.96 -0.57 -3.54
C ASP A 53 5.07 0.61 -3.91
N LEU A 54 4.01 0.81 -3.13
CA LEU A 54 3.20 2.02 -3.18
C LEU A 54 3.46 2.87 -1.95
N ARG A 55 4.03 4.05 -2.13
CA ARG A 55 4.14 5.06 -1.08
C ARG A 55 2.93 5.98 -1.12
N LEU A 56 2.31 6.16 0.04
CA LEU A 56 1.09 6.93 0.24
C LEU A 56 1.39 8.07 1.21
N SER A 57 1.06 9.30 0.83
CA SER A 57 0.82 10.37 1.81
C SER A 57 -0.63 10.28 2.24
N VAL A 58 -0.88 10.30 3.55
CA VAL A 58 -2.23 10.23 4.11
C VAL A 58 -2.48 11.38 5.07
N ALA A 59 -3.73 11.83 5.11
CA ALA A 59 -4.24 12.75 6.11
C ALA A 59 -5.43 12.09 6.81
N VAL A 60 -5.43 12.14 8.14
CA VAL A 60 -6.51 11.57 8.97
C VAL A 60 -6.95 12.57 10.04
N GLU A 61 -8.19 12.47 10.49
CA GLU A 61 -8.74 13.37 11.53
C GLU A 61 -8.09 13.17 12.90
N ARG A 62 -7.63 11.95 13.21
CA ARG A 62 -6.99 11.59 14.47
C ARG A 62 -6.06 10.40 14.29
N GLU A 63 -5.04 10.29 15.13
CA GLU A 63 -3.95 9.31 14.98
C GLU A 63 -4.44 7.85 14.95
N ALA A 64 -5.48 7.51 15.73
CA ALA A 64 -6.07 6.17 15.71
C ALA A 64 -6.49 5.71 14.30
N LEU A 65 -6.99 6.64 13.47
CA LEU A 65 -7.43 6.32 12.11
C LEU A 65 -6.26 5.96 11.18
N ALA A 66 -5.04 6.44 11.44
CA ALA A 66 -3.86 6.01 10.68
C ALA A 66 -3.56 4.52 10.94
N THR A 67 -3.73 4.07 12.19
CA THR A 67 -3.57 2.66 12.57
C THR A 67 -4.70 1.81 11.96
N ASP A 68 -5.94 2.30 11.99
CA ASP A 68 -7.07 1.59 11.40
C ASP A 68 -6.93 1.45 9.87
N LEU A 69 -6.52 2.52 9.19
CA LEU A 69 -6.22 2.49 7.75
C LEU A 69 -5.10 1.49 7.43
N LYS A 70 -4.00 1.51 8.19
CA LYS A 70 -2.92 0.52 8.06
C LYS A 70 -3.46 -0.90 8.17
N ARG A 71 -4.24 -1.20 9.21
CA ARG A 71 -4.81 -2.54 9.43
C ARG A 71 -5.78 -2.97 8.33
N ALA A 72 -6.57 -2.04 7.79
CA ALA A 72 -7.48 -2.30 6.69
C ALA A 72 -6.75 -2.63 5.37
N ILE A 73 -5.57 -2.05 5.15
CA ILE A 73 -4.72 -2.40 4.01
C ILE A 73 -4.03 -3.76 4.27
N GLU A 74 -3.57 -4.02 5.49
CA GLU A 74 -2.96 -5.30 5.87
C GLU A 74 -3.95 -6.47 5.74
N SER A 75 -5.23 -6.27 6.10
CA SER A 75 -6.26 -7.30 5.94
C SER A 75 -6.58 -7.64 4.48
N ALA A 76 -6.20 -6.77 3.54
CA ALA A 76 -6.25 -7.05 2.10
C ALA A 76 -5.04 -7.87 1.61
N GLY A 77 -4.14 -8.30 2.50
CA GLY A 77 -3.01 -9.17 2.18
C GLY A 77 -1.72 -8.42 1.82
N PHE A 78 -1.59 -7.15 2.20
CA PHE A 78 -0.36 -6.38 1.97
C PHE A 78 0.47 -6.26 3.24
N THR A 79 1.78 -6.10 3.06
CA THR A 79 2.65 -5.61 4.14
C THR A 79 2.60 -4.08 4.15
N VAL A 80 2.36 -3.48 5.31
CA VAL A 80 2.30 -2.01 5.43
C VAL A 80 3.27 -1.51 6.49
N ARG A 81 4.16 -0.60 6.07
CA ARG A 81 5.09 0.11 6.97
C ARG A 81 4.61 1.55 7.15
N ALA A 82 4.39 1.96 8.39
CA ALA A 82 4.10 3.36 8.69
C ALA A 82 5.38 4.16 8.89
N GLY A 83 5.43 5.35 8.30
CA GLY A 83 6.40 6.37 8.66
C GLY A 83 5.96 7.17 9.90
N THR A 84 6.64 8.29 10.16
CA THR A 84 6.25 9.20 11.23
C THR A 84 4.98 9.95 10.85
N PHE A 85 3.99 9.96 11.75
CA PHE A 85 2.82 10.82 11.65
C PHE A 85 3.02 12.09 12.47
N GLN A 86 2.52 13.21 11.96
CA GLN A 86 2.63 14.53 12.57
C GLN A 86 1.24 15.13 12.71
N ALA A 87 0.93 15.68 13.88
CA ALA A 87 -0.31 16.39 14.14
C ALA A 87 -0.10 17.90 13.98
N ALA A 88 -0.83 18.53 13.06
CA ALA A 88 -0.79 19.98 12.82
C ALA A 88 -2.16 20.48 12.36
N ALA A 89 -2.56 21.67 12.83
CA ALA A 89 -3.80 22.35 12.42
C ALA A 89 -5.07 21.45 12.50
N GLY A 90 -5.16 20.59 13.52
CA GLY A 90 -6.30 19.69 13.72
C GLY A 90 -6.32 18.47 12.78
N ARG A 91 -5.22 18.17 12.10
CA ARG A 91 -5.07 17.03 11.20
C ARG A 91 -3.82 16.23 11.52
N VAL A 92 -3.87 14.92 11.32
CA VAL A 92 -2.70 14.05 11.44
C VAL A 92 -2.29 13.60 10.04
N THR A 93 -1.06 13.88 9.64
CA THR A 93 -0.53 13.52 8.32
C THR A 93 0.71 12.65 8.45
N GLY A 94 0.89 11.70 7.54
CA GLY A 94 2.04 10.82 7.54
C GLY A 94 2.14 10.00 6.27
N GLU A 95 3.16 9.14 6.22
CA GLU A 95 3.41 8.24 5.10
C GLU A 95 3.09 6.79 5.46
N LEU A 96 2.55 6.05 4.51
CA LEU A 96 2.46 4.59 4.53
C LEU A 96 3.19 4.02 3.31
N THR A 97 3.97 2.96 3.48
CA THR A 97 4.53 2.17 2.38
C THR A 97 3.81 0.84 2.34
N VAL A 98 3.22 0.50 1.19
CA VAL A 98 2.49 -0.73 0.95
C VAL A 98 3.29 -1.61 -0.01
N SER A 99 3.55 -2.84 0.40
CA SER A 99 4.31 -3.84 -0.36
C SER A 99 3.50 -5.11 -0.50
N ALA A 100 3.73 -5.89 -1.56
CA ALA A 100 3.22 -7.25 -1.64
C ALA A 100 3.77 -8.09 -0.46
N SER A 101 2.94 -9.01 0.05
CA SER A 101 3.29 -9.96 1.13
C SER A 101 4.24 -11.05 0.67
#